data_AF-A0A915PNS8-F1
#
_entry.id   AF-A0A915PNS8-F1
#
_cell.length_a   1.000
_cell.length_b   1.000
_cell.length_c   1.000
_cell.angle_alpha   90.00
_cell.angle_beta   90.00
_cell.angle_gamma   90.00
#
_symmetry.space_group_name_H-M   'P 1'
#
loop_
_entity.id
_entity.type
_entity.pdbx_description
1 polymer ?
#
loop_
_entity_poly.entity_id
_entity_poly.type
_entity_poly.pdbx_seq_one_letter_code
_entity_poly.pdbx_strand_id
1 'polypeptide(L)' 'MIKLNLQKYDETIIGDDLIGSVYLGKLATDKSEQEQWKNTVEHIGKEFKSVHHLKARLEAPNVHVTEATSDSE' A
#
# COMPACT_ATOMS: atom_id res chain seq x y z
N MET A 1 -9.41 6.12 -8.59
CA MET A 1 -8.14 5.80 -7.93
C MET A 1 -8.20 4.35 -7.54
N ILE A 2 -7.17 3.57 -7.88
CA ILE A 2 -7.10 2.14 -7.60
C ILE A 2 -5.89 1.90 -6.71
N LYS A 3 -6.05 1.11 -5.65
CA LYS A 3 -4.96 0.62 -4.82
C LYS A 3 -4.93 -0.90 -4.92
N LEU A 4 -3.79 -1.46 -5.27
CA LEU A 4 -3.55 -2.90 -5.30
C LEU A 4 -2.68 -3.26 -4.10
N ASN A 5 -3.12 -4.24 -3.33
CA ASN A 5 -2.41 -4.75 -2.15
C ASN A 5 -1.91 -6.16 -2.44
N LEU A 6 -0.66 -6.43 -2.09
CA LEU A 6 -0.15 -7.79 -2.02
C LEU A 6 -0.06 -8.21 -0.55
N GLN A 7 -0.81 -9.24 -0.19
CA GLN A 7 -0.85 -9.79 1.16
C GLN A 7 -0.28 -11.19 1.15
N LYS A 8 0.48 -11.55 2.19
CA LYS A 8 0.85 -12.93 2.44
C LYS A 8 -0.36 -13.64 3.03
N TYR A 9 -0.71 -14.80 2.46
CA TYR A 9 -1.68 -15.70 3.07
C TYR A 9 -0.94 -16.81 3.81
N ASP A 10 -1.30 -17.03 5.07
CA ASP A 10 -0.74 -18.08 5.91
C ASP A 10 -1.88 -18.68 6.75
N GLU A 11 -2.16 -19.96 6.56
CA GLU A 11 -3.29 -20.65 7.23
C GLU A 11 -3.10 -20.75 8.76
N THR A 12 -1.89 -20.50 9.25
CA THR A 12 -1.53 -20.62 10.67
C THR A 12 -1.48 -19.29 11.40
N ILE A 13 -1.40 -18.16 10.68
CA ILE A 13 -1.29 -16.82 11.24
C ILE A 13 -2.50 -16.00 10.77
N ILE A 14 -3.43 -15.75 11.69
CA ILE A 14 -4.55 -14.83 11.44
C ILE A 14 -4.00 -13.40 11.58
N GLY A 15 -3.52 -12.83 10.48
CA GLY A 15 -2.98 -11.47 10.43
C GLY A 15 -2.95 -10.90 9.02
N ASP A 16 -3.28 -9.62 8.88
CA ASP A 16 -3.19 -8.88 7.62
C ASP A 16 -1.72 -8.53 7.32
N ASP A 17 -0.95 -9.53 6.90
CA ASP A 17 0.45 -9.43 6.48
C ASP A 17 0.55 -8.81 5.08
N LEU A 18 0.14 -7.55 4.97
CA LEU A 18 0.37 -6.72 3.79
C LEU A 18 1.88 -6.58 3.56
N ILE A 19 2.34 -7.14 2.45
CA ILE A 19 3.71 -7.08 1.94
C ILE A 19 3.97 -5.69 1.35
N GLY A 20 3.01 -5.17 0.59
CA GLY A 20 3.11 -3.84 0.02
C GLY A 20 1.94 -3.47 -0.88
N SER A 21 1.99 -2.25 -1.42
CA SER A 21 0.91 -1.69 -2.23
C SER A 21 1.41 -0.90 -3.44
N VAL A 22 0.57 -0.83 -4.45
CA VAL A 22 0.76 -0.04 -5.69
C VAL A 22 -0.49 0.81 -5.91
N TYR A 23 -0.32 2.00 -6.46
CA TYR A 23 -1.39 2.96 -6.65
C TYR A 23 -1.51 3.35 -8.12
N LEU A 24 -2.71 3.28 -8.69
CA LEU A 24 -3.00 3.81 -10.02
C LEU A 24 -3.98 4.99 -9.92
N GLY A 25 -3.70 6.06 -10.66
CA GLY A 25 -4.49 7.29 -10.66
C GLY A 25 -3.90 8.39 -9.80
N LYS A 26 -4.75 9.21 -9.17
CA LYS A 26 -4.35 10.44 -8.47
C LYS A 26 -3.32 10.23 -7.35
N LEU A 27 -3.25 9.03 -6.76
CA LEU A 27 -2.27 8.68 -5.72
C LEU A 27 -1.07 7.90 -6.23
N ALA A 28 -0.93 7.71 -7.56
CA ALA A 28 0.25 7.13 -8.15
C ALA A 28 1.46 8.03 -7.89
N THR A 29 2.48 7.49 -7.25
CA THR A 29 3.71 8.23 -6.93
C THR A 29 4.83 7.88 -7.88
N ASP A 30 4.79 6.68 -8.48
CA ASP A 30 5.80 6.27 -9.45
C ASP A 30 5.40 6.69 -10.86
N LYS A 31 6.42 7.04 -11.65
CA LYS A 31 6.23 7.39 -13.06
C LYS A 31 5.54 6.27 -13.84
N SER A 32 5.89 5.01 -13.58
CA SER A 32 5.29 3.86 -14.28
C SER A 32 3.80 3.71 -13.97
N GLU A 33 3.38 3.92 -12.72
CA GLU A 33 1.98 3.89 -12.30
C GLU A 33 1.17 5.02 -12.94
N GLN A 34 1.75 6.23 -13.01
CA GLN A 34 1.13 7.39 -13.64
C GLN A 34 0.95 7.18 -15.14
N GLU A 35 1.97 6.66 -15.83
CA GLU A 35 1.91 6.34 -17.25
C GLU A 35 0.89 5.23 -17.55
N GLN A 36 0.87 4.16 -16.75
CA GLN A 36 -0.13 3.10 -16.86
C GLN A 36 -1.55 3.65 -16.74
N TRP A 37 -1.79 4.50 -15.73
CA TRP A 37 -3.10 5.13 -15.53
C TRP A 37 -3.49 6.04 -16.70
N LYS A 38 -2.56 6.88 -17.15
CA LYS A 38 -2.76 7.77 -18.30
C LYS A 38 -3.16 6.98 -19.53
N ASN A 39 -2.41 5.95 -19.88
CA ASN A 39 -2.68 5.11 -21.05
C ASN A 39 -4.06 4.44 -20.97
N THR A 40 -4.44 3.94 -19.79
CA THR A 40 -5.74 3.30 -19.54
C THR A 40 -6.90 4.27 -19.72
N VAL A 41 -6.76 5.51 -19.25
CA VAL A 41 -7.83 6.53 -19.36
C VAL A 41 -7.92 7.09 -20.77
N GLU A 42 -6.79 7.29 -21.46
CA GLU A 42 -6.76 7.86 -22.81
C GLU A 42 -7.20 6.86 -23.89
N HIS A 43 -7.02 5.56 -23.66
CA HIS A 43 -7.30 4.51 -24.65
C HIS A 43 -8.31 3.50 -24.12
N ILE A 44 -9.55 3.96 -23.93
CA ILE A 44 -10.66 3.12 -23.46
C ILE A 44 -10.86 1.91 -24.38
N GLY A 45 -11.05 0.74 -23.80
CA GLY A 45 -11.25 -0.53 -24.52
C GLY A 45 -9.95 -1.24 -24.92
N LYS A 46 -8.78 -0.66 -24.61
CA LYS A 46 -7.48 -1.32 -24.76
C LYS A 46 -6.94 -1.78 -23.41
N GLU A 47 -6.39 -2.99 -23.37
CA GLU A 47 -5.72 -3.53 -22.18
C GLU A 47 -4.25 -3.12 -22.16
N PHE A 48 -3.77 -2.75 -20.96
CA PHE A 48 -2.37 -2.38 -20.72
C PHE A 48 -1.82 -3.23 -19.59
N LYS A 49 -0.64 -3.83 -19.80
CA LYS A 49 0.07 -4.64 -18.79
C LYS A 49 1.41 -4.00 -18.47
N SER A 50 1.72 -3.87 -17.18
CA SER A 50 3.00 -3.35 -16.69
C SER A 50 3.33 -3.94 -15.32
N VAL A 51 4.62 -3.86 -14.95
CA VAL A 51 5.14 -4.30 -13.67
C VAL A 51 5.45 -3.06 -12.82
N HIS A 52 5.02 -3.06 -11.57
CA HIS A 52 5.24 -1.96 -10.63
C HIS A 52 5.94 -2.49 -9.36
N HIS A 53 6.77 -1.63 -8.76
CA HIS A 53 7.42 -1.95 -7.49
C HIS A 53 6.43 -1.72 -6.34
N LEU A 54 6.34 -2.69 -5.43
CA LEU A 54 5.50 -2.57 -4.25
C LEU A 54 6.11 -1.56 -3.29
N LYS A 55 5.27 -0.68 -2.73
CA LYS A 55 5.63 0.21 -1.63
C LYS A 55 5.32 -0.45 -0.31
N ALA A 56 6.30 -0.44 0.60
CA ALA A 56 6.14 -0.89 1.97
C ALA A 56 5.03 -0.09 2.68
N ARG A 57 4.48 -0.66 3.75
CA ARG A 57 3.60 0.09 4.65
C ARG A 57 4.36 1.32 5.17
N LEU A 58 3.75 2.49 5.07
CA LEU A 58 4.08 3.58 5.99
C LEU A 58 3.57 3.10 7.36
N GLU A 59 4.42 2.43 8.13
CA GLU A 59 4.11 2.17 9.53
C GLU A 59 3.92 3.53 10.20
N ALA A 60 2.75 3.74 10.82
CA ALA A 60 2.62 4.83 11.76
C ALA A 60 3.71 4.60 12.83
N PRO A 61 4.45 5.65 13.26
CA PRO A 61 5.47 5.48 14.27
C PRO A 61 4.84 4.77 15.48
N ASN A 62 5.47 3.68 15.91
CA ASN A 62 5.00 2.85 16.99
C ASN A 62 4.88 3.73 18.25
N VAL A 63 3.65 4.17 18.56
CA VAL A 63 3.35 4.98 19.74
C VAL A 63 3.54 4.09 20.96
N HIS A 64 4.77 4.04 21.47
CA HIS A 64 5.02 3.44 22.77
C HIS A 64 4.28 4.30 23.79
N VAL A 65 3.16 3.79 24.29
CA VAL A 65 2.57 4.30 25.53
C VAL A 65 3.52 3.85 26.63
N THR A 66 4.50 4.69 26.98
CA THR A 66 5.17 4.56 28.26
C THR A 66 4.11 4.81 29.32
N GLU A 67 3.75 3.76 30.07
CA GLU A 67 2.97 3.85 31.29
C GLU A 67 3.51 5.02 32.13
N ALA A 68 2.67 6.04 32.33
CA ALA A 68 2.99 7.10 33.27
C ALA A 68 3.01 6.47 34.66
N THR A 69 4.20 6.46 35.28
CA THR A 69 4.36 6.15 36.69
C THR A 69 3.44 7.06 37.50
N SER A 70 2.32 6.52 37.97
CA SER A 70 1.54 7.18 39.02
C SER A 70 2.21 6.85 40.34
N ASP A 71 2.97 7.84 40.80
CA ASP A 71 3.45 8.03 42.15
C ASP A 71 2.31 7.76 43.15
N SER A 72 2.54 6.87 44.11
CA SER A 72 1.68 6.69 45.27
C SER A 72 2.55 6.29 46.45
N GLU A 73 3.05 7.29 47.18
CA GLU A 73 3.11 7.27 48.65
C GLU A 73 3.04 8.68 49.23
#